data_AF-U5VZ37-F1
#
_entry.id   AF-U5VZ37-F1
#
_cell.length_a   1.000
_cell.length_b   1.000
_cell.length_c   1.000
_cell.angle_alpha   90.00
_cell.angle_beta   90.00
_cell.angle_gamma   90.00
#
_symmetry.space_group_name_H-M   'P 1'
#
loop_
_entity.id
_entity.type
_entity.pdbx_description
1 polymer ?
#
loop_
_entity_poly.entity_id
_entity_poly.type
_entity_poly.pdbx_seq_one_letter_code
_entity_poly.pdbx_strand_id
1 'polypeptide(L)'
;MTNDDLDHAIRSAAGPVPHRAGQAHAQELLERIVRTDREPDAAPRARRRLVFAGAAAALTAAGAVVAGLVAGGPAYASWTPDPGPIPAAEARDIVSKCLPATEAGAARVVIGETRGDYAYLNAVSPEGSRTCFRDHNGKVSETSILTVLTGTEQLGTSGVELYAWPQLRTDEGYIRLMAGHLGSRITGVDITVRADDGSSSRTARATVENGYFAAWYPEGKDESSSNTTTLTLHLADGGTVKDLSASELYEHPKLD
;
A
#
# COMPACT_ATOMS: atom_id res chain seq x y z
N MET A 1 -31.82 -23.01 -4.80
CA MET A 1 -31.94 -21.94 -3.80
C MET A 1 -32.12 -20.66 -4.59
N THR A 2 -33.31 -20.08 -4.53
CA THR A 2 -33.62 -18.83 -5.25
C THR A 2 -33.09 -17.63 -4.45
N ASN A 3 -33.01 -16.45 -5.06
CA ASN A 3 -32.61 -15.23 -4.34
C ASN A 3 -33.55 -14.96 -3.15
N ASP A 4 -34.83 -15.31 -3.27
CA ASP A 4 -35.83 -15.16 -2.21
C ASP A 4 -35.53 -16.08 -1.00
N ASP A 5 -35.00 -17.28 -1.22
CA ASP A 5 -34.62 -18.20 -0.14
C ASP A 5 -33.45 -17.63 0.69
N LEU A 6 -32.48 -17.00 0.03
CA LEU A 6 -31.32 -16.39 0.68
C LEU A 6 -31.72 -15.14 1.48
N ASP A 7 -32.56 -14.30 0.89
CA ASP A 7 -33.06 -13.08 1.53
C ASP A 7 -33.89 -13.40 2.77
N HIS A 8 -34.67 -14.48 2.72
CA HIS A 8 -35.43 -14.98 3.86
C HIS A 8 -34.51 -15.56 4.94
N ALA A 9 -33.45 -16.30 4.57
CA ALA A 9 -32.49 -16.86 5.52
C ALA A 9 -31.71 -15.77 6.26
N ILE A 10 -31.31 -14.69 5.57
CA ILE A 10 -30.60 -13.56 6.18
C ILE A 10 -31.50 -12.82 7.18
N ARG A 11 -32.76 -12.56 6.80
CA ARG A 11 -33.71 -11.86 7.68
C ARG A 11 -34.11 -12.70 8.89
N SER A 12 -34.18 -14.03 8.78
CA SER A 12 -34.49 -14.89 9.91
C SER A 12 -33.31 -15.08 10.87
N ALA A 13 -32.08 -14.98 10.37
CA ALA A 13 -30.86 -15.05 11.18
C ALA A 13 -30.56 -13.75 11.96
N ALA A 14 -31.09 -12.62 11.52
CA ALA A 14 -30.97 -11.34 12.22
C ALA A 14 -31.90 -11.32 13.45
N GLY A 15 -31.45 -11.91 14.56
CA GLY A 15 -32.12 -11.76 15.85
C GLY A 15 -32.27 -10.28 16.24
N PRO A 16 -33.28 -9.92 17.06
CA PRO A 16 -33.47 -8.56 17.50
C PRO A 16 -32.21 -8.07 18.21
N VAL A 17 -31.62 -7.00 17.68
CA VAL A 17 -30.48 -6.34 18.30
C VAL A 17 -30.93 -5.88 19.68
N PRO A 18 -30.28 -6.33 20.77
CA PRO A 18 -30.62 -5.86 22.11
C PRO A 18 -30.59 -4.33 22.09
N HIS A 19 -31.61 -3.69 22.65
CA HIS A 19 -31.58 -2.24 22.83
C HIS A 19 -30.27 -1.90 23.53
N ARG A 20 -29.42 -1.10 22.87
CA ARG A 20 -28.16 -0.62 23.43
C ARG A 20 -28.52 0.05 24.75
N ALA A 21 -28.27 -0.64 25.87
CA ALA A 21 -28.32 -0.04 27.18
C ALA A 21 -27.39 1.18 27.11
N GLY A 22 -27.95 2.38 27.33
CA GLY A 22 -27.20 3.62 27.27
C GLY A 22 -26.00 3.54 28.21
N GLN A 23 -24.83 3.26 27.65
CA GLN A 23 -23.59 3.24 28.41
C GLN A 23 -23.26 4.69 28.74
N ALA A 24 -23.78 5.17 29.87
CA ALA A 24 -23.55 6.52 30.38
C ALA A 24 -22.05 6.87 30.41
N HIS A 25 -21.20 5.88 30.68
CA HIS A 25 -19.75 6.01 30.63
C HIS A 25 -19.21 6.38 29.24
N ALA A 26 -19.80 5.84 28.16
CA ALA A 26 -19.38 6.17 26.79
C ALA A 26 -19.77 7.61 26.41
N GLN A 27 -20.94 8.07 26.87
CA GLN A 27 -21.38 9.46 26.70
C GLN A 27 -20.51 10.44 27.50
N GLU A 28 -20.16 10.09 28.74
CA GLU A 28 -19.29 10.90 29.60
C GLU A 28 -17.84 10.97 29.06
N LEU A 29 -17.34 9.90 28.45
CA LEU A 29 -16.04 9.90 27.76
C LEU A 29 -16.07 10.84 26.53
N LEU A 30 -17.13 10.78 25.73
CA LEU A 30 -17.29 11.61 24.54
C LEU A 30 -17.41 13.11 24.90
N GLU A 31 -18.22 13.46 25.90
CA GLU A 31 -18.36 14.85 26.36
C GLU A 31 -17.04 15.43 26.88
N ARG A 32 -16.23 14.63 27.56
CA ARG A 32 -14.90 15.03 28.02
C ARG A 32 -13.95 15.28 26.86
N ILE A 33 -13.98 14.45 25.82
CA ILE A 33 -13.15 14.64 24.61
C ILE A 33 -13.57 15.92 23.88
N VAL A 34 -14.87 16.19 23.75
CA VAL A 34 -15.38 17.38 23.06
C VAL A 34 -15.09 18.68 23.82
N ARG A 35 -15.07 18.65 25.16
CA ARG A 35 -14.81 19.86 25.98
C ARG A 35 -13.34 20.21 26.18
N THR A 36 -12.41 19.30 25.88
CA THR A 36 -10.99 19.57 26.12
C THR A 36 -10.38 20.23 24.89
N ASP A 37 -10.35 21.57 24.86
CA ASP A 37 -9.54 22.31 23.91
C ASP A 37 -8.06 21.97 24.14
N ARG A 38 -7.37 21.47 23.11
CA ARG A 38 -5.93 21.26 23.16
C ARG A 38 -5.23 22.61 23.00
N GLU A 39 -4.65 23.12 24.07
CA GLU A 39 -3.63 24.19 23.95
C GLU A 39 -2.42 23.63 23.17
N PRO A 40 -1.91 24.35 22.16
CA PRO A 40 -0.72 23.93 21.44
C PRO A 40 0.52 24.13 22.31
N ASP A 41 1.18 23.04 22.68
CA ASP A 41 2.50 23.08 23.29
C ASP A 41 3.52 23.75 22.35
N ALA A 42 4.18 24.80 22.85
CA ALA A 42 5.17 25.56 22.09
C ALA A 42 6.43 24.70 21.85
N ALA A 43 6.73 24.43 20.58
CA ALA A 43 7.88 23.61 20.17
C ALA A 43 9.25 24.26 20.47
N PRO A 44 10.26 23.48 20.90
CA PRO A 44 11.62 23.98 21.13
C PRO A 44 12.37 24.26 19.82
N ARG A 45 12.97 25.45 19.71
CA ARG A 45 13.78 25.88 18.55
C ARG A 45 15.18 25.24 18.59
N ALA A 46 15.42 24.24 17.74
CA ALA A 46 16.75 23.67 17.52
C ALA A 46 17.59 24.55 16.56
N ARG A 47 18.72 25.06 17.05
CA ARG A 47 19.71 25.81 16.25
C ARG A 47 20.56 24.84 15.42
N ARG A 48 20.40 24.85 14.09
CA ARG A 48 21.31 24.17 13.15
C ARG A 48 22.52 25.04 12.84
N ARG A 49 23.73 24.53 13.09
CA ARG A 49 25.00 25.08 12.59
C ARG A 49 25.27 24.48 11.21
N LEU A 50 25.39 25.34 10.20
CA LEU A 50 25.82 24.99 8.85
C LEU A 50 27.35 25.00 8.79
N VAL A 51 27.94 23.89 8.34
CA VAL A 51 29.33 23.85 7.87
C VAL A 51 29.28 23.55 6.38
N PHE A 52 29.84 24.46 5.57
CA PHE A 52 29.99 24.36 4.13
C PHE A 52 31.39 23.85 3.78
N ALA A 53 31.47 22.85 2.89
CA ALA A 53 32.56 22.53 1.97
C ALA A 53 32.02 21.41 1.03
N GLY A 54 32.13 21.37 -0.29
CA GLY A 54 32.73 22.22 -1.33
C GLY A 54 33.06 21.34 -2.56
N ALA A 55 32.49 21.66 -3.75
CA ALA A 55 32.88 21.29 -5.14
C ALA A 55 32.91 19.78 -5.57
N ALA A 56 32.61 19.30 -6.80
CA ALA A 56 32.19 19.85 -8.09
C ALA A 56 31.58 18.74 -9.03
N ALA A 57 30.64 19.16 -9.90
CA ALA A 57 30.28 18.71 -11.27
C ALA A 57 30.10 17.21 -11.65
N ALA A 58 28.87 16.84 -12.04
CA ALA A 58 28.56 16.22 -13.35
C ALA A 58 27.06 16.44 -13.68
N LEU A 59 26.76 16.90 -14.90
CA LEU A 59 25.41 17.13 -15.42
C LEU A 59 24.78 15.81 -15.89
N THR A 60 23.76 15.35 -15.17
CA THR A 60 22.69 14.50 -15.70
C THR A 60 21.36 15.07 -15.22
N ALA A 61 20.49 15.44 -16.16
CA ALA A 61 19.12 15.82 -15.86
C ALA A 61 18.33 14.56 -15.48
N ALA A 62 18.54 14.06 -14.27
CA ALA A 62 17.60 13.19 -13.57
C ALA A 62 16.98 14.06 -12.46
N GLY A 63 15.66 14.17 -12.44
CA GLY A 63 14.95 14.93 -11.42
C GLY A 63 15.38 14.47 -10.04
N ALA A 64 16.12 15.31 -9.33
CA ALA A 64 16.47 15.07 -7.94
C ALA A 64 15.20 15.23 -7.10
N VAL A 65 14.46 14.13 -6.95
CA VAL A 65 13.36 14.06 -6.00
C VAL A 65 13.97 13.77 -4.64
N VAL A 66 13.67 14.66 -3.69
CA VAL A 66 14.05 14.54 -2.29
C VAL A 66 13.54 13.21 -1.75
N ALA A 67 14.44 12.25 -1.58
CA ALA A 67 14.19 11.04 -0.81
C ALA A 67 14.04 11.44 0.67
N GLY A 68 12.82 11.81 1.06
CA GLY A 68 12.44 12.02 2.44
C GLY A 68 12.51 10.70 3.19
N LEU A 69 13.61 10.52 3.93
CA LEU A 69 13.92 9.38 4.77
C LEU A 69 12.68 8.77 5.46
N VAL A 70 12.41 7.51 5.17
CA VAL A 70 11.68 6.58 6.05
C VAL A 70 12.60 6.29 7.24
N ALA A 71 12.77 7.24 8.15
CA ALA A 71 13.53 7.05 9.38
C ALA A 71 12.59 6.55 10.48
N GLY A 72 12.36 5.24 10.53
CA GLY A 72 11.57 4.57 11.56
C GLY A 72 12.36 3.47 12.28
N GLY A 73 13.19 3.84 13.27
CA GLY A 73 13.87 2.88 14.16
C GLY A 73 14.84 1.88 13.49
N PRO A 74 15.46 0.95 14.24
CA PRO A 74 16.37 -0.07 13.71
C PRO A 74 15.69 -1.20 12.92
N ALA A 75 14.38 -1.05 12.64
CA ALA A 75 13.60 -2.01 11.87
C ALA A 75 13.88 -1.82 10.39
N TYR A 76 14.11 -2.91 9.65
CA TYR A 76 14.39 -2.91 8.22
C TYR A 76 15.74 -2.27 7.87
N ALA A 77 16.80 -2.70 8.55
CA ALA A 77 18.12 -2.05 8.48
C ALA A 77 18.72 -1.98 7.08
N SER A 78 18.43 -2.96 6.20
CA SER A 78 18.90 -2.95 4.81
C SER A 78 17.92 -2.30 3.82
N TRP A 79 16.70 -1.95 4.23
CA TRP A 79 15.67 -1.44 3.32
C TRP A 79 16.08 -0.12 2.68
N THR A 80 15.78 0.00 1.39
CA THR A 80 16.04 1.20 0.58
C THR A 80 14.74 1.79 0.03
N PRO A 81 14.62 3.13 -0.06
CA PRO A 81 13.45 3.77 -0.66
C PRO A 81 13.34 3.54 -2.17
N ASP A 82 14.47 3.33 -2.83
CA ASP A 82 14.53 3.06 -4.26
C ASP A 82 14.52 1.54 -4.49
N PRO A 83 13.57 1.01 -5.27
CA PRO A 83 13.52 -0.40 -5.63
C PRO A 83 14.58 -0.75 -6.67
N GLY A 84 15.23 -1.90 -6.49
CA GLY A 84 16.08 -2.54 -7.48
C GLY A 84 15.35 -3.67 -8.22
N PRO A 85 15.76 -4.03 -9.44
CA PRO A 85 15.19 -5.17 -10.15
C PRO A 85 15.54 -6.48 -9.44
N ILE A 86 14.65 -7.47 -9.51
CA ILE A 86 14.94 -8.83 -9.04
C ILE A 86 15.51 -9.71 -10.17
N PRO A 87 16.57 -10.49 -9.93
CA PRO A 87 17.03 -11.49 -10.89
C PRO A 87 15.96 -12.55 -11.18
N ALA A 88 15.80 -12.96 -12.44
CA ALA A 88 14.76 -13.91 -12.84
C ALA A 88 14.83 -15.27 -12.13
N ALA A 89 16.03 -15.74 -11.78
CA ALA A 89 16.20 -16.99 -11.02
C ALA A 89 15.66 -16.87 -9.59
N GLU A 90 15.89 -15.73 -8.94
CA GLU A 90 15.42 -15.41 -7.60
C GLU A 90 13.90 -15.19 -7.57
N ALA A 91 13.36 -14.51 -8.57
CA ALA A 91 11.91 -14.38 -8.76
C ALA A 91 11.21 -15.76 -8.86
N ARG A 92 11.78 -16.69 -9.65
CA ARG A 92 11.25 -18.06 -9.76
C ARG A 92 11.32 -18.82 -8.45
N ASP A 93 12.43 -18.70 -7.72
CA ASP A 93 12.57 -19.33 -6.40
C ASP A 93 11.49 -18.82 -5.43
N ILE A 94 11.29 -17.51 -5.34
CA ILE A 94 10.26 -16.93 -4.47
C ILE A 94 8.85 -17.37 -4.90
N VAL A 95 8.53 -17.32 -6.19
CA VAL A 95 7.24 -17.79 -6.71
C VAL A 95 6.99 -19.26 -6.37
N SER A 96 8.01 -20.12 -6.49
CA SER A 96 7.87 -21.55 -6.18
C SER A 96 7.60 -21.85 -4.70
N LYS A 97 8.03 -20.96 -3.80
CA LYS A 97 7.80 -21.04 -2.35
C LYS A 97 6.50 -20.36 -1.92
N CYS A 98 6.09 -19.34 -2.66
CA CYS A 98 4.90 -18.54 -2.39
C CYS A 98 3.62 -19.19 -2.90
N LEU A 99 3.66 -19.77 -4.10
CA LEU A 99 2.47 -20.28 -4.78
C LEU A 99 2.40 -21.81 -4.71
N PRO A 100 1.19 -22.39 -4.64
CA PRO A 100 0.99 -23.81 -4.91
C PRO A 100 1.59 -24.21 -6.27
N ALA A 101 2.17 -25.41 -6.36
CA ALA A 101 2.80 -25.89 -7.61
C ALA A 101 1.86 -25.87 -8.82
N THR A 102 0.56 -26.06 -8.59
CA THR A 102 -0.50 -25.99 -9.62
C THR A 102 -0.67 -24.58 -10.19
N GLU A 103 -0.43 -23.54 -9.40
CA GLU A 103 -0.57 -22.13 -9.82
C GLU A 103 0.76 -21.58 -10.35
N ALA A 104 1.89 -22.00 -9.79
CA ALA A 104 3.22 -21.47 -10.12
C ALA A 104 3.57 -21.58 -11.62
N GLY A 105 3.09 -22.61 -12.31
CA GLY A 105 3.33 -22.79 -13.76
C GLY A 105 2.49 -21.87 -14.66
N ALA A 106 1.37 -21.37 -14.16
CA ALA A 106 0.47 -20.46 -14.88
C ALA A 106 0.65 -18.99 -14.48
N ALA A 107 1.30 -18.73 -13.35
CA ALA A 107 1.55 -17.41 -12.83
C ALA A 107 2.63 -16.68 -13.63
N ARG A 108 2.33 -15.43 -14.00
CA ARG A 108 3.27 -14.49 -14.61
C ARG A 108 3.61 -13.41 -13.59
N VAL A 109 4.90 -13.25 -13.28
CA VAL A 109 5.39 -12.11 -12.50
C VAL A 109 5.20 -10.84 -13.34
N VAL A 110 4.36 -9.93 -12.86
CA VAL A 110 4.14 -8.61 -13.49
C VAL A 110 5.06 -7.55 -12.92
N ILE A 111 5.42 -7.67 -11.64
CA ILE A 111 6.41 -6.83 -10.97
C ILE A 111 7.22 -7.70 -10.02
N GLY A 112 8.53 -7.51 -10.02
CA GLY A 112 9.43 -8.10 -9.05
C GLY A 112 10.53 -7.10 -8.70
N GLU A 113 10.67 -6.80 -7.42
CA GLU A 113 11.60 -5.79 -6.95
C GLU A 113 12.28 -6.19 -5.64
N THR A 114 13.45 -5.61 -5.41
CA THR A 114 14.24 -5.74 -4.18
C THR A 114 14.42 -4.38 -3.53
N ARG A 115 14.49 -4.33 -2.21
CA ARG A 115 14.94 -3.14 -1.45
C ARG A 115 15.78 -3.66 -0.30
N GLY A 116 17.10 -3.52 -0.40
CA GLY A 116 18.01 -4.23 0.51
C GLY A 116 17.90 -5.74 0.35
N ASP A 117 17.77 -6.45 1.48
CA ASP A 117 17.69 -7.91 1.51
C ASP A 117 16.26 -8.46 1.33
N TYR A 118 15.27 -7.57 1.17
CA TYR A 118 13.86 -7.94 1.02
C TYR A 118 13.48 -7.96 -0.46
N ALA A 119 12.50 -8.80 -0.80
CA ALA A 119 11.94 -8.86 -2.15
C ALA A 119 10.42 -8.87 -2.13
N TYR A 120 9.82 -8.21 -3.12
CA TYR A 120 8.39 -8.19 -3.34
C TYR A 120 8.09 -8.58 -4.78
N LEU A 121 7.13 -9.49 -4.95
CA LEU A 121 6.61 -9.86 -6.26
C LEU A 121 5.10 -9.77 -6.28
N ASN A 122 4.60 -9.35 -7.45
CA ASN A 122 3.21 -9.41 -7.83
C ASN A 122 3.12 -10.35 -9.03
N ALA A 123 2.37 -11.45 -8.87
CA ALA A 123 2.16 -12.45 -9.89
C ALA A 123 0.67 -12.52 -10.24
N VAL A 124 0.38 -12.63 -11.53
CA VAL A 124 -0.99 -12.74 -12.05
C VAL A 124 -1.16 -14.04 -12.81
N SER A 125 -2.32 -14.66 -12.66
CA SER A 125 -2.75 -15.87 -13.36
C SER A 125 -4.23 -15.74 -13.73
N PRO A 126 -4.80 -16.68 -14.49
CA PRO A 126 -6.25 -16.72 -14.73
C PRO A 126 -7.09 -16.81 -13.45
N GLU A 127 -6.51 -17.36 -12.36
CA GLU A 127 -7.15 -17.46 -11.04
C GLU A 127 -7.00 -16.19 -10.19
N GLY A 128 -6.39 -15.15 -10.78
CA GLY A 128 -6.28 -13.82 -10.20
C GLY A 128 -4.86 -13.40 -9.85
N SER A 129 -4.69 -12.60 -8.81
CA SER A 129 -3.39 -12.06 -8.39
C SER A 129 -2.91 -12.64 -7.08
N ARG A 130 -1.58 -12.67 -6.94
CA ARG A 130 -0.86 -13.11 -5.75
C ARG A 130 0.29 -12.17 -5.49
N THR A 131 0.47 -11.84 -4.22
CA THR A 131 1.60 -11.02 -3.76
C THR A 131 2.49 -11.86 -2.85
N CYS A 132 3.77 -11.86 -3.17
CA CYS A 132 4.79 -12.65 -2.50
C CYS A 132 5.82 -11.71 -1.88
N PHE A 133 6.08 -11.89 -0.61
CA PHE A 133 7.09 -11.12 0.11
C PHE A 133 8.16 -12.06 0.66
N ARG A 134 9.43 -11.76 0.39
CA ARG A 134 10.57 -12.40 1.04
C ARG A 134 11.20 -11.42 2.01
N ASP A 135 11.31 -11.81 3.27
CA ASP A 135 12.03 -11.02 4.27
C ASP A 135 13.57 -11.19 4.17
N HIS A 136 14.30 -10.47 5.02
CA HIS A 136 15.77 -10.51 5.06
C HIS A 136 16.33 -11.89 5.43
N ASN A 137 15.58 -12.72 6.16
CA ASN A 137 16.00 -14.07 6.54
C ASN A 137 15.68 -15.11 5.47
N GLY A 138 15.05 -14.69 4.37
CA GLY A 138 14.70 -15.55 3.23
C GLY A 138 13.36 -16.25 3.36
N LYS A 139 12.59 -16.00 4.44
CA LYS A 139 11.23 -16.53 4.58
C LYS A 139 10.33 -15.83 3.56
N VAL A 140 9.59 -16.66 2.84
CA VAL A 140 8.60 -16.20 1.86
C VAL A 140 7.21 -16.29 2.48
N SER A 141 6.39 -15.27 2.28
CA SER A 141 5.00 -15.21 2.71
C SER A 141 4.11 -14.76 1.55
N GLU A 142 2.97 -15.41 1.42
CA GLU A 142 1.86 -15.00 0.56
C GLU A 142 0.97 -14.02 1.33
N THR A 143 0.58 -12.90 0.72
CA THR A 143 -0.08 -11.81 1.47
C THR A 143 -1.43 -11.36 0.93
N SER A 144 -1.80 -11.71 -0.30
CA SER A 144 -3.09 -11.29 -0.87
C SER A 144 -3.52 -12.18 -2.02
N ILE A 145 -4.84 -12.35 -2.12
CA ILE A 145 -5.55 -13.08 -3.16
C ILE A 145 -6.68 -12.16 -3.63
N LEU A 146 -6.65 -11.72 -4.88
CA LEU A 146 -7.87 -11.33 -5.58
C LEU A 146 -8.10 -12.35 -6.69
N THR A 147 -9.32 -12.83 -6.86
CA THR A 147 -9.65 -13.91 -7.80
C THR A 147 -9.89 -13.45 -9.23
N VAL A 148 -10.31 -12.19 -9.45
CA VAL A 148 -10.57 -11.65 -10.79
C VAL A 148 -10.10 -10.21 -10.87
N LEU A 149 -9.24 -9.91 -11.84
CA LEU A 149 -8.76 -8.56 -12.12
C LEU A 149 -9.66 -7.87 -13.14
N THR A 150 -9.89 -6.57 -12.96
CA THR A 150 -10.53 -5.73 -13.96
C THR A 150 -9.65 -5.68 -15.22
N GLY A 151 -10.22 -6.02 -16.38
CA GLY A 151 -9.48 -6.01 -17.65
C GLY A 151 -9.04 -4.61 -18.07
N THR A 152 -7.93 -4.50 -18.81
CA THR A 152 -7.38 -3.19 -19.23
C THR A 152 -8.37 -2.38 -20.07
N GLU A 153 -9.19 -3.04 -20.90
CA GLU A 153 -10.26 -2.38 -21.68
C GLU A 153 -11.30 -1.73 -20.75
N GLN A 154 -11.69 -2.42 -19.68
CA GLN A 154 -12.67 -1.92 -18.72
C GLN A 154 -12.08 -0.80 -17.85
N LEU A 155 -10.79 -0.84 -17.52
CA LEU A 155 -10.11 0.26 -16.82
C LEU A 155 -9.98 1.53 -17.68
N GLY A 156 -10.09 1.42 -19.01
CA GLY A 156 -9.98 2.55 -19.91
C GLY A 156 -8.60 3.22 -19.88
N THR A 157 -8.57 4.55 -20.02
CA THR A 157 -7.31 5.28 -20.12
C THR A 157 -6.75 5.71 -18.77
N SER A 158 -7.62 6.08 -17.83
CA SER A 158 -7.25 6.66 -16.53
C SER A 158 -7.72 5.88 -15.31
N GLY A 159 -8.35 4.72 -15.52
CA GLY A 159 -8.84 3.88 -14.43
C GLY A 159 -7.73 3.18 -13.63
N VAL A 160 -8.06 2.78 -12.41
CA VAL A 160 -7.17 2.05 -11.50
C VAL A 160 -7.96 1.06 -10.65
N GLU A 161 -7.41 -0.12 -10.47
CA GLU A 161 -7.88 -1.14 -9.54
C GLU A 161 -6.78 -1.39 -8.49
N LEU A 162 -7.08 -1.22 -7.21
CA LEU A 162 -6.21 -1.65 -6.12
C LEU A 162 -6.72 -3.01 -5.63
N TYR A 163 -5.97 -4.08 -5.90
CA TYR A 163 -6.43 -5.43 -5.57
C TYR A 163 -5.66 -6.09 -4.43
N ALA A 164 -4.53 -5.52 -4.02
CA ALA A 164 -3.80 -5.95 -2.83
C ALA A 164 -3.46 -4.74 -1.99
N TRP A 165 -3.86 -4.77 -0.72
CA TRP A 165 -3.48 -3.78 0.28
C TRP A 165 -3.14 -4.38 1.66
N PRO A 166 -2.49 -5.58 1.75
CA PRO A 166 -2.26 -6.21 3.04
C PRO A 166 -1.17 -5.51 3.85
N GLN A 167 -1.24 -5.69 5.16
CA GLN A 167 -0.13 -5.45 6.07
C GLN A 167 0.43 -6.81 6.50
N LEU A 168 1.75 -6.98 6.40
CA LEU A 168 2.43 -8.18 6.87
C LEU A 168 3.26 -7.85 8.12
N ARG A 169 3.18 -8.71 9.13
CA ARG A 169 4.06 -8.67 10.29
C ARG A 169 5.33 -9.48 10.02
N THR A 170 6.47 -8.84 10.22
CA THR A 170 7.81 -9.44 10.18
C THR A 170 8.39 -9.53 11.60
N ASP A 171 9.60 -10.04 11.73
CA ASP A 171 10.40 -9.98 12.96
C ASP A 171 10.89 -8.56 13.29
N GLU A 172 10.94 -7.68 12.30
CA GLU A 172 11.40 -6.29 12.43
C GLU A 172 10.27 -5.27 12.57
N GLY A 173 9.03 -5.63 12.25
CA GLY A 173 7.89 -4.73 12.41
C GLY A 173 6.76 -5.07 11.45
N TYR A 174 6.15 -4.04 10.88
CA TYR A 174 5.08 -4.20 9.90
C TYR A 174 5.55 -3.68 8.54
N ILE A 175 5.04 -4.29 7.48
CA ILE A 175 5.27 -3.84 6.12
C ILE A 175 3.94 -3.74 5.39
N ARG A 176 3.71 -2.60 4.75
CA ARG A 176 2.61 -2.43 3.81
C ARG A 176 3.01 -3.00 2.47
N LEU A 177 2.13 -3.75 1.85
CA LEU A 177 2.26 -4.18 0.47
C LEU A 177 1.05 -3.68 -0.31
N MET A 178 1.27 -3.22 -1.54
CA MET A 178 0.24 -2.72 -2.43
C MET A 178 0.49 -3.23 -3.83
N ALA A 179 -0.57 -3.69 -4.49
CA ALA A 179 -0.54 -3.99 -5.91
C ALA A 179 -1.86 -3.61 -6.57
N GLY A 180 -1.77 -3.18 -7.82
CA GLY A 180 -2.94 -2.83 -8.60
C GLY A 180 -2.70 -2.86 -10.10
N HIS A 181 -3.79 -2.69 -10.85
CA HIS A 181 -3.85 -2.66 -12.31
C HIS A 181 -4.28 -1.26 -12.76
N LEU A 182 -3.71 -0.79 -13.87
CA LEU A 182 -3.76 0.58 -14.34
C LEU A 182 -4.31 0.67 -15.76
N GLY A 183 -5.04 1.75 -16.01
CA GLY A 183 -5.41 2.20 -17.34
C GLY A 183 -4.20 2.58 -18.18
N SER A 184 -4.41 2.55 -19.49
CA SER A 184 -3.33 2.61 -20.50
C SER A 184 -2.50 3.91 -20.52
N ARG A 185 -2.98 5.01 -19.91
CA ARG A 185 -2.27 6.29 -19.89
C ARG A 185 -1.57 6.58 -18.57
N ILE A 186 -1.68 5.72 -17.56
CA ILE A 186 -1.01 5.92 -16.28
C ILE A 186 0.45 5.47 -16.39
N THR A 187 1.36 6.36 -15.99
CA THR A 187 2.82 6.19 -16.10
C THR A 187 3.52 6.20 -14.74
N GLY A 188 2.82 6.59 -13.68
CA GLY A 188 3.37 6.66 -12.34
C GLY A 188 2.26 6.62 -11.28
N VAL A 189 2.61 6.09 -10.11
CA VAL A 189 1.75 6.10 -8.93
C VAL A 189 2.59 6.51 -7.72
N ASP A 190 2.16 7.55 -7.02
CA ASP A 190 2.72 7.95 -5.73
C ASP A 190 1.72 7.62 -4.62
N ILE A 191 2.17 6.91 -3.59
CA ILE A 191 1.40 6.55 -2.40
C ILE A 191 1.70 7.56 -1.30
N THR A 192 0.70 8.29 -0.84
CA THR A 192 0.84 9.22 0.28
C THR A 192 0.18 8.62 1.52
N VAL A 193 0.96 8.46 2.59
CA VAL A 193 0.48 8.04 3.90
C VAL A 193 0.51 9.23 4.83
N ARG A 194 -0.65 9.62 5.35
CA ARG A 194 -0.75 10.68 6.35
C ARG A 194 -0.74 10.08 7.76
N ALA A 195 -0.18 10.80 8.73
CA ALA A 195 -0.37 10.45 10.13
C ALA A 195 -1.86 10.66 10.52
N ASP A 196 -2.34 9.90 11.50
CA ASP A 196 -3.73 9.97 11.96
C ASP A 196 -4.14 11.36 12.47
N ASP A 197 -3.18 12.11 13.01
CA ASP A 197 -3.37 13.48 13.49
C ASP A 197 -3.25 14.54 12.38
N GLY A 198 -3.00 14.11 11.13
CA GLY A 198 -2.79 14.98 9.97
C GLY A 198 -1.51 15.81 10.02
N SER A 199 -0.65 15.64 11.03
CA SER A 199 0.51 16.50 11.28
C SER A 199 1.66 16.28 10.30
N SER A 200 1.71 15.09 9.70
CA SER A 200 2.78 14.68 8.80
C SER A 200 2.25 13.78 7.69
N SER A 201 2.97 13.77 6.58
CA SER A 201 2.77 12.83 5.49
C SER A 201 4.11 12.33 4.97
N ARG A 202 4.08 11.11 4.44
CA ARG A 202 5.20 10.49 3.75
C ARG A 202 4.71 9.96 2.41
N THR A 203 5.60 9.96 1.43
CA THR A 203 5.28 9.49 0.07
C THR A 203 6.22 8.36 -0.32
N ALA A 204 5.66 7.25 -0.78
CA ALA A 204 6.37 6.16 -1.42
C ALA A 204 6.04 6.13 -2.91
N ARG A 205 7.06 6.03 -3.77
CA ARG A 205 6.86 5.84 -5.20
C ARG A 205 6.63 4.36 -5.50
N ALA A 206 5.58 4.07 -6.26
CA ALA A 206 5.34 2.74 -6.78
C ALA A 206 6.23 2.45 -7.99
N THR A 207 6.60 1.19 -8.15
CA THR A 207 7.08 0.66 -9.42
C THR A 207 5.87 0.49 -10.34
N VAL A 208 5.97 0.99 -11.58
CA VAL A 208 4.92 0.87 -12.60
C VAL A 208 5.50 0.16 -13.82
N GLU A 209 4.91 -0.98 -14.19
CA GLU A 209 5.36 -1.78 -15.31
C GLU A 209 4.21 -2.56 -15.95
N ASN A 210 4.13 -2.54 -17.29
CA ASN A 210 3.16 -3.32 -18.07
C ASN A 210 1.69 -3.16 -17.63
N GLY A 211 1.29 -1.95 -17.21
CA GLY A 211 -0.05 -1.67 -16.72
C GLY A 211 -0.31 -2.07 -15.26
N TYR A 212 0.70 -2.57 -14.54
CA TYR A 212 0.58 -2.89 -13.12
C TYR A 212 1.39 -1.90 -12.28
N PHE A 213 1.03 -1.76 -11.02
CA PHE A 213 1.89 -1.10 -10.03
C PHE A 213 2.10 -1.94 -8.78
N ALA A 214 3.20 -1.67 -8.10
CA ALA A 214 3.59 -2.25 -6.82
C ALA A 214 4.16 -1.16 -5.92
N ALA A 215 3.76 -1.14 -4.66
CA ALA A 215 4.41 -0.31 -3.65
C ALA A 215 4.49 -1.08 -2.34
N TRP A 216 5.60 -0.91 -1.63
CA TRP A 216 5.75 -1.46 -0.29
C TRP A 216 6.70 -0.63 0.54
N TYR A 217 6.39 -0.53 1.83
CA TYR A 217 7.14 0.30 2.76
C TYR A 217 6.93 -0.16 4.20
N PRO A 218 7.94 0.01 5.07
CA PRO A 218 7.80 -0.24 6.50
C PRO A 218 6.68 0.59 7.13
N GLU A 219 5.97 0.00 8.09
CA GLU A 219 4.98 0.64 8.94
C GLU A 219 5.35 0.47 10.42
N GLY A 220 5.20 1.55 11.20
CA GLY A 220 5.65 1.59 12.59
C GLY A 220 4.67 0.99 13.60
N LYS A 221 3.43 0.72 13.18
CA LYS A 221 2.39 0.13 14.02
C LYS A 221 1.45 -0.74 13.18
N ASP A 222 0.69 -1.58 13.85
CA ASP A 222 -0.41 -2.33 13.25
C ASP A 222 -1.46 -1.32 12.77
N GLU A 223 -1.57 -1.14 11.45
CA GLU A 223 -2.48 -0.18 10.83
C GLU A 223 -3.34 -0.94 9.83
N SER A 224 -4.15 -1.86 10.32
CA SER A 224 -5.03 -2.64 9.45
C SER A 224 -6.04 -1.81 8.65
N SER A 225 -6.28 -0.52 8.97
CA SER A 225 -7.38 0.25 8.37
C SER A 225 -7.30 1.78 8.43
N SER A 226 -6.11 2.40 8.29
CA SER A 226 -6.07 3.88 8.24
C SER A 226 -6.53 4.42 6.87
N ASN A 227 -7.62 5.20 6.86
CA ASN A 227 -8.09 6.03 5.73
C ASN A 227 -7.10 7.15 5.34
N THR A 228 -5.85 7.04 5.78
CA THR A 228 -4.80 8.04 5.62
C THR A 228 -3.93 7.78 4.40
N THR A 229 -4.14 6.65 3.71
CA THR A 229 -3.42 6.29 2.49
C THR A 229 -4.18 6.76 1.25
N THR A 230 -3.56 7.63 0.46
CA THR A 230 -4.08 8.07 -0.84
C THR A 230 -3.09 7.80 -1.98
N LEU A 231 -3.61 7.67 -3.19
CA LEU A 231 -2.84 7.50 -4.42
C LEU A 231 -2.92 8.78 -5.26
N THR A 232 -1.80 9.15 -5.87
CA THR A 232 -1.74 10.10 -6.98
C THR A 232 -1.25 9.38 -8.23
N LEU A 233 -2.07 9.40 -9.28
CA LEU A 233 -1.76 8.84 -10.59
C LEU A 233 -1.15 9.91 -11.48
N HIS A 234 -0.12 9.56 -12.22
CA HIS A 234 0.54 10.42 -13.22
C HIS A 234 0.22 9.91 -14.62
N LEU A 235 -0.32 10.78 -15.47
CA LEU A 235 -0.70 10.43 -16.84
C LEU A 235 0.39 10.77 -17.85
N ALA A 236 0.39 10.06 -18.99
CA ALA A 236 1.35 10.26 -20.07
C ALA A 236 1.31 11.66 -20.71
N ASP A 237 0.22 12.43 -20.56
CA ASP A 237 0.15 13.84 -20.99
C ASP A 237 0.66 14.83 -19.94
N GLY A 238 1.19 14.34 -18.81
CA GLY A 238 1.61 15.16 -17.68
C GLY A 238 0.48 15.55 -16.73
N GLY A 239 -0.76 15.10 -16.98
CA GLY A 239 -1.87 15.25 -16.05
C GLY A 239 -1.70 14.39 -14.79
N THR A 240 -2.51 14.68 -13.76
CA THR A 240 -2.54 13.88 -12.53
C THR A 240 -3.97 13.65 -12.03
N VAL A 241 -4.26 12.46 -11.52
CA VAL A 241 -5.45 12.19 -10.69
C VAL A 241 -4.98 12.09 -9.24
N LYS A 242 -5.44 13.00 -8.38
CA LYS A 242 -4.94 13.13 -7.01
C LYS A 242 -5.92 12.59 -5.97
N ASP A 243 -5.39 12.33 -4.78
CA ASP A 243 -6.14 12.04 -3.56
C ASP A 243 -7.16 10.91 -3.69
N LEU A 244 -6.83 9.87 -4.47
CA LEU A 244 -7.64 8.67 -4.53
C LEU A 244 -7.50 7.89 -3.23
N SER A 245 -8.58 7.63 -2.50
CA SER A 245 -8.52 6.85 -1.27
C SER A 245 -8.14 5.40 -1.58
N ALA A 246 -7.10 4.88 -0.91
CA ALA A 246 -6.75 3.46 -1.04
C ALA A 246 -7.87 2.55 -0.53
N SER A 247 -8.60 2.94 0.52
CA SER A 247 -9.71 2.13 1.02
C SER A 247 -10.87 2.07 0.02
N GLU A 248 -11.23 3.19 -0.61
CA GLU A 248 -12.28 3.20 -1.63
C GLU A 248 -11.86 2.41 -2.88
N LEU A 249 -10.60 2.54 -3.31
CA LEU A 249 -10.06 1.79 -4.44
C LEU A 249 -9.98 0.28 -4.20
N TYR A 250 -9.80 -0.13 -2.95
CA TYR A 250 -9.75 -1.55 -2.57
C TYR A 250 -11.14 -2.20 -2.60
N GLU A 251 -12.18 -1.43 -2.27
CA GLU A 251 -13.57 -1.88 -2.38
C GLU A 251 -14.05 -1.89 -3.83
N HIS A 252 -13.71 -0.84 -4.59
CA HIS A 252 -14.18 -0.67 -5.96
C HIS A 252 -13.11 -0.06 -6.87
N PRO A 253 -12.87 -0.63 -8.07
CA PRO A 253 -11.99 0.00 -9.05
C PRO A 253 -12.58 1.35 -9.47
N LYS A 254 -11.70 2.32 -9.69
CA LYS A 254 -12.06 3.57 -10.35
C LYS A 254 -11.93 3.38 -11.85
N LEU A 255 -13.04 3.49 -12.58
CA LEU A 255 -13.05 3.44 -14.04
C LEU A 255 -12.87 4.85 -14.64
N ASP A 256 -12.50 4.89 -15.93
CA ASP A 256 -12.36 6.11 -16.74
C ASP A 256 -13.72 6.78 -17.05
#